data_AF-A0A3S7KES3-F1
#
_entry.id   AF-A0A3S7KES3-F1
#
_cell.length_a   1.000
_cell.length_b   1.000
_cell.length_c   1.000
_cell.angle_alpha   90.00
_cell.angle_beta   90.00
_cell.angle_gamma   90.00
#
_symmetry.space_group_name_H-M   'P 1'
#
loop_
_entity.id
_entity.type
_entity.pdbx_description
1 polymer ?
#
loop_
_entity_poly.entity_id
_entity_poly.type
_entity_poly.pdbx_seq_one_letter_code
_entity_poly.pdbx_strand_id
1 'polypeptide(L)'
;MCDLPIADAIFSAILNNDMAAIGAIEERRSGECAYIRTVLCTDAPGAVDLDLGLGASSSQYVTPFFKGPRALFLSAGTAIDARLNGGSSSVQIDFSLSFDSNFAEKLRAVVAGENIQQVERDRVVEILMLKAQNNRVQFDVMPFLIENTRLVREDPSNGRPLNTLIAFRMLDHLDWDALRRDASQLVFDTPPQNLRDRLRSEADAFLLELQSSEEIARLEANSIRTRALLLRFARLWHGPGTRDKGRILGELLHFCIDTLGSISLTELHLIWSGMITNQGSPFFGPIIGKSAGMLQKIRGMAWDMTLLRAMEKTATKNEGDTFFIPYFVSLDRRWRDLLRLTPVSMMVMDDENRRVLFARIDELDFQRALGNCAPAALQSEMAPEKVEARRTSARNVDLGTVQRLAEEEERHCVALGLT
;
A
#
# COMPACT_ATOMS: atom_id res chain seq x y z
N MET A 1 2.53 27.69 -13.29
CA MET A 1 1.43 26.71 -13.14
C MET A 1 1.02 26.02 -14.44
N CYS A 2 1.26 26.59 -15.63
CA CYS A 2 0.87 25.95 -16.90
C CYS A 2 1.65 24.66 -17.26
N ASP A 3 2.82 24.42 -16.65
CA ASP A 3 3.68 23.30 -17.06
C ASP A 3 3.56 22.04 -16.18
N LEU A 4 2.75 22.08 -15.11
CA LEU A 4 2.54 20.91 -14.26
C LEU A 4 1.45 20.00 -14.86
N PRO A 5 1.62 18.67 -14.81
CA PRO A 5 0.50 17.75 -15.05
C PRO A 5 -0.70 18.14 -14.19
N ILE A 6 -1.90 18.04 -14.75
CA ILE A 6 -3.12 18.57 -14.12
C ILE A 6 -3.35 17.96 -12.71
N ALA A 7 -3.06 16.67 -12.55
CA ALA A 7 -3.16 15.98 -11.26
C ALA A 7 -2.21 16.56 -10.21
N ASP A 8 -0.95 16.83 -10.58
CA ASP A 8 0.04 17.46 -9.69
C ASP A 8 -0.39 18.89 -9.32
N ALA A 9 -0.99 19.64 -10.26
CA ALA A 9 -1.51 20.99 -10.02
C ALA A 9 -2.69 20.98 -9.03
N ILE A 10 -3.69 20.11 -9.25
CA ILE A 10 -4.84 19.95 -8.36
C ILE A 10 -4.38 19.48 -6.97
N PHE A 11 -3.52 18.47 -6.92
CA PHE A 11 -2.96 17.95 -5.67
C PHE A 11 -2.28 19.05 -4.87
N SER A 12 -1.41 19.84 -5.50
CA SER A 12 -0.71 20.94 -4.84
C SER A 12 -1.67 22.05 -4.37
N ALA A 13 -2.64 22.43 -5.20
CA ALA A 13 -3.60 23.47 -4.87
C ALA A 13 -4.48 23.07 -3.67
N ILE A 14 -4.99 21.83 -3.64
CA ILE A 14 -5.80 21.34 -2.51
C ILE A 14 -4.94 21.20 -1.26
N LEU A 15 -3.74 20.61 -1.36
CA LEU A 15 -2.84 20.41 -0.22
C LEU A 15 -2.47 21.73 0.48
N ASN A 16 -2.29 22.80 -0.31
CA ASN A 16 -1.94 24.13 0.20
C ASN A 16 -3.17 25.01 0.49
N ASN A 17 -4.38 24.52 0.28
CA ASN A 17 -5.63 25.29 0.36
C ASN A 17 -5.57 26.59 -0.49
N ASP A 18 -4.98 26.49 -1.69
CA ASP A 18 -4.79 27.61 -2.61
C ASP A 18 -6.00 27.75 -3.55
N MET A 19 -7.00 28.49 -3.09
CA MET A 19 -8.23 28.73 -3.85
C MET A 19 -7.99 29.54 -5.13
N ALA A 20 -6.93 30.35 -5.20
CA ALA A 20 -6.60 31.09 -6.41
C ALA A 20 -6.05 30.15 -7.50
N ALA A 21 -5.24 29.16 -7.11
CA ALA A 21 -4.79 28.11 -8.02
C ALA A 21 -5.95 27.25 -8.53
N ILE A 22 -6.91 26.89 -7.66
CA ILE A 22 -8.13 26.17 -8.07
C ILE A 22 -8.94 26.98 -9.08
N GLY A 23 -9.19 28.28 -8.82
CA GLY A 23 -9.89 29.15 -9.77
C GLY A 23 -9.17 29.27 -11.11
N ALA A 24 -7.83 29.37 -11.10
CA ALA A 24 -7.05 29.40 -12.34
C ALA A 24 -7.13 28.09 -13.14
N ILE A 25 -7.21 26.94 -12.46
CA ILE A 25 -7.42 25.63 -13.09
C ILE A 25 -8.82 25.58 -13.72
N GLU A 26 -9.86 26.01 -13.01
CA GLU A 26 -11.23 26.06 -13.52
C GLU A 26 -11.34 26.92 -14.80
N GLU A 27 -10.77 28.13 -14.77
CA GLU A 27 -10.82 29.06 -15.89
C GLU A 27 -10.07 28.59 -17.13
N ARG A 28 -8.92 27.91 -16.96
CA ARG A 28 -7.96 27.68 -18.06
C ARG A 28 -7.73 26.22 -18.42
N ARG A 29 -8.05 25.29 -17.52
CA ARG A 29 -7.68 23.86 -17.62
C ARG A 29 -8.83 22.91 -17.23
N SER A 30 -10.07 23.41 -17.13
CA SER A 30 -11.23 22.59 -16.73
C SER A 30 -11.47 21.37 -17.62
N GLY A 31 -11.16 21.46 -18.92
CA GLY A 31 -11.23 20.32 -19.83
C GLY A 31 -10.32 19.14 -19.44
N GLU A 32 -9.15 19.43 -18.86
CA GLU A 32 -8.20 18.41 -18.39
C GLU A 32 -8.69 17.70 -17.12
N CYS A 33 -9.63 18.32 -16.38
CA CYS A 33 -10.17 17.75 -15.15
C CYS A 33 -11.19 16.62 -15.40
N ALA A 34 -11.59 16.39 -16.65
CA ALA A 34 -12.57 15.36 -17.01
C ALA A 34 -12.13 13.93 -16.62
N TYR A 35 -10.82 13.68 -16.58
CA TYR A 35 -10.22 12.39 -16.21
C TYR A 35 -9.68 12.37 -14.78
N ILE A 36 -9.98 13.39 -13.99
CA ILE A 36 -9.51 13.51 -12.62
C ILE A 36 -10.59 13.05 -11.65
N ARG A 37 -10.22 12.07 -10.83
CA ARG A 37 -10.99 11.66 -9.67
C ARG A 37 -10.26 12.07 -8.40
N THR A 38 -10.99 12.49 -7.38
CA THR A 38 -10.41 12.93 -6.11
C THR A 38 -11.19 12.35 -4.94
N VAL A 39 -10.49 11.88 -3.90
CA VAL A 39 -11.05 11.53 -2.60
C VAL A 39 -10.50 12.48 -1.56
N LEU A 40 -11.38 13.13 -0.79
CA LEU A 40 -11.02 14.08 0.27
C LEU A 40 -11.65 13.66 1.59
N CYS A 41 -10.81 13.26 2.56
CA CYS A 41 -11.28 12.87 3.89
C CYS A 41 -11.83 14.10 4.64
N THR A 42 -13.05 14.00 5.13
CA THR A 42 -13.73 15.12 5.81
C THR A 42 -14.91 14.63 6.63
N ASP A 43 -15.23 15.38 7.69
CA ASP A 43 -16.44 15.19 8.50
C ASP A 43 -17.63 16.04 8.03
N ALA A 44 -17.50 16.72 6.89
CA ALA A 44 -18.55 17.56 6.34
C ALA A 44 -19.83 16.75 6.05
N PRO A 45 -21.02 17.36 6.19
CA PRO A 45 -22.27 16.76 5.71
C PRO A 45 -22.18 16.42 4.22
N GLY A 46 -22.80 15.31 3.81
CA GLY A 46 -22.77 14.81 2.43
C GLY A 46 -21.56 13.93 2.06
N ALA A 47 -20.57 13.82 2.94
CA ALA A 47 -19.48 12.86 2.77
C ALA A 47 -19.94 11.41 3.02
N VAL A 48 -19.36 10.47 2.27
CA VAL A 48 -19.67 9.04 2.33
C VAL A 48 -18.97 8.41 3.53
N ASP A 49 -19.67 7.53 4.25
CA ASP A 49 -19.12 6.73 5.34
C ASP A 49 -18.11 5.69 4.83
N LEU A 50 -16.87 5.83 5.28
CA LEU A 50 -15.74 4.96 4.95
C LEU A 50 -15.75 3.64 5.74
N ASP A 51 -16.68 3.40 6.66
CA ASP A 51 -16.87 2.03 7.16
C ASP A 51 -17.56 1.16 6.09
N LEU A 52 -18.31 1.75 5.14
CA LEU A 52 -19.05 1.04 4.08
C LEU A 52 -19.97 -0.09 4.60
N GLY A 53 -20.35 -0.05 5.88
CA GLY A 53 -21.07 -1.13 6.55
C GLY A 53 -20.24 -2.41 6.75
N LEU A 54 -18.91 -2.31 6.72
CA LEU A 54 -17.98 -3.41 6.97
C LEU A 54 -17.93 -3.79 8.45
N GLY A 55 -18.18 -2.83 9.35
CA GLY A 55 -17.73 -2.93 10.74
C GLY A 55 -16.21 -3.00 10.83
N ALA A 56 -15.48 -2.44 9.85
CA ALA A 56 -14.01 -2.44 9.83
C ALA A 56 -13.44 -1.76 11.08
N SER A 57 -14.14 -0.74 11.57
CA SER A 57 -13.84 -0.06 12.83
C SER A 57 -13.93 -0.95 14.08
N SER A 58 -14.65 -2.08 14.01
CA SER A 58 -14.81 -3.01 15.12
C SER A 58 -13.66 -4.03 15.25
N SER A 59 -12.84 -4.19 14.21
CA SER A 59 -11.68 -5.10 14.23
C SER A 59 -10.37 -4.33 14.30
N GLN A 60 -9.54 -4.64 15.29
CA GLN A 60 -8.20 -4.05 15.39
C GLN A 60 -7.25 -4.53 14.27
N TYR A 61 -7.57 -5.62 13.58
CA TYR A 61 -6.72 -6.20 12.54
C TYR A 61 -6.97 -5.60 11.16
N VAL A 62 -8.14 -4.97 10.97
CA VAL A 62 -8.43 -4.16 9.80
C VAL A 62 -7.85 -2.76 10.04
N THR A 63 -7.05 -2.29 9.10
CA THR A 63 -6.45 -0.96 9.13
C THR A 63 -7.08 -0.11 8.04
N PRO A 64 -7.82 0.96 8.41
CA PRO A 64 -8.35 1.91 7.45
C PRO A 64 -7.22 2.54 6.64
N PHE A 65 -7.43 2.66 5.34
CA PHE A 65 -6.50 3.35 4.45
C PHE A 65 -6.61 4.87 4.56
N PHE A 66 -7.85 5.35 4.69
CA PHE A 66 -8.19 6.77 4.78
C PHE A 66 -8.31 7.27 6.23
N LYS A 67 -8.13 8.57 6.39
CA LYS A 67 -8.30 9.29 7.66
C LYS A 67 -9.79 9.52 7.94
N GLY A 68 -10.16 9.29 9.20
CA GLY A 68 -11.49 9.64 9.69
C GLY A 68 -12.59 8.72 9.15
N PRO A 69 -13.85 8.96 9.53
CA PRO A 69 -14.94 8.05 9.19
C PRO A 69 -15.55 8.36 7.82
N ARG A 70 -15.25 9.50 7.20
CA ARG A 70 -15.96 9.98 6.01
C ARG A 70 -15.05 10.64 4.98
N ALA A 71 -15.44 10.57 3.72
CA ALA A 71 -14.77 11.27 2.62
C ALA A 71 -15.73 11.73 1.52
N LEU A 72 -15.35 12.80 0.82
CA LEU A 72 -15.96 13.22 -0.43
C LEU A 72 -15.27 12.52 -1.59
N PHE A 73 -16.07 12.10 -2.57
CA PHE A 73 -15.62 11.43 -3.79
C PHE A 73 -16.05 12.29 -4.97
N LEU A 74 -15.08 12.76 -5.73
CA LEU A 74 -15.25 13.76 -6.78
C LEU A 74 -14.73 13.20 -8.10
N SER A 75 -15.51 13.36 -9.15
CA SER A 75 -15.23 12.99 -10.53
C SER A 75 -16.08 13.87 -11.45
N ALA A 76 -15.83 13.82 -12.75
CA ALA A 76 -16.68 14.51 -13.72
C ALA A 76 -18.15 14.04 -13.61
N GLY A 77 -18.41 12.73 -13.52
CA GLY A 77 -19.77 12.22 -13.43
C GLY A 77 -20.45 12.47 -12.10
N THR A 78 -19.75 12.41 -10.96
CA THR A 78 -20.36 12.81 -9.67
C THR A 78 -20.73 14.30 -9.66
N ALA A 79 -19.97 15.17 -10.35
CA ALA A 79 -20.30 16.58 -10.51
C ALA A 79 -21.51 16.78 -11.45
N ILE A 80 -21.57 16.04 -12.56
CA ILE A 80 -22.73 16.05 -13.47
C ILE A 80 -23.98 15.55 -12.76
N ASP A 81 -23.88 14.43 -12.03
CA ASP A 81 -24.97 13.84 -11.26
C ASP A 81 -25.51 14.83 -10.22
N ALA A 82 -24.61 15.45 -9.43
CA ALA A 82 -24.97 16.49 -8.48
C ALA A 82 -25.69 17.67 -9.15
N ARG A 83 -25.24 18.11 -10.33
CA ARG A 83 -25.88 19.21 -11.07
C ARG A 83 -27.27 18.84 -11.56
N LEU A 84 -27.49 17.59 -11.96
CA LEU A 84 -28.79 17.10 -12.45
C LEU A 84 -29.77 16.79 -11.31
N ASN A 85 -29.27 16.39 -10.14
CA ASN A 85 -30.04 15.92 -9.00
C ASN A 85 -30.05 16.89 -7.80
N GLY A 86 -30.03 18.20 -8.07
CA GLY A 86 -30.25 19.21 -7.04
C GLY A 86 -29.17 19.28 -5.94
N GLY A 87 -27.93 18.90 -6.28
CA GLY A 87 -26.79 18.87 -5.38
C GLY A 87 -26.47 17.49 -4.79
N SER A 88 -27.26 16.46 -5.09
CA SER A 88 -27.02 15.08 -4.65
C SER A 88 -26.35 14.26 -5.73
N SER A 89 -25.32 13.48 -5.38
CA SER A 89 -24.71 12.51 -6.28
C SER A 89 -24.60 11.14 -5.64
N SER A 90 -24.64 10.11 -6.47
CA SER A 90 -24.33 8.73 -6.10
C SER A 90 -22.89 8.40 -6.48
N VAL A 91 -22.23 7.58 -5.66
CA VAL A 91 -20.84 7.17 -5.86
C VAL A 91 -20.78 5.65 -5.83
N GLN A 92 -20.12 5.06 -6.82
CA GLN A 92 -19.86 3.63 -6.86
C GLN A 92 -18.51 3.33 -6.24
N ILE A 93 -18.50 2.50 -5.20
CA ILE A 93 -17.31 2.17 -4.42
C ILE A 93 -17.16 0.66 -4.35
N ASP A 94 -16.05 0.18 -4.90
CA ASP A 94 -15.54 -1.17 -4.68
C ASP A 94 -14.56 -1.18 -3.51
N PHE A 95 -14.46 -2.32 -2.83
CA PHE A 95 -13.50 -2.50 -1.76
C PHE A 95 -13.15 -3.98 -1.57
N SER A 96 -11.98 -4.22 -1.00
CA SER A 96 -11.55 -5.54 -0.55
C SER A 96 -10.79 -5.47 0.77
N LEU A 97 -10.83 -6.55 1.52
CA LEU A 97 -9.90 -6.80 2.62
C LEU A 97 -8.68 -7.54 2.05
N SER A 98 -7.58 -6.82 1.90
CA SER A 98 -6.32 -7.32 1.34
C SER A 98 -5.41 -7.84 2.46
N PHE A 99 -4.98 -9.08 2.33
CA PHE A 99 -4.31 -9.81 3.42
C PHE A 99 -2.80 -9.84 3.24
N ASP A 100 -2.06 -9.44 4.28
CA ASP A 100 -0.62 -9.63 4.33
C ASP A 100 -0.25 -11.12 4.43
N SER A 101 1.05 -11.42 4.30
CA SER A 101 1.49 -12.80 4.29
C SER A 101 1.23 -13.54 5.60
N ASN A 102 1.36 -12.84 6.74
CA ASN A 102 1.15 -13.44 8.04
C ASN A 102 -0.31 -13.86 8.23
N PHE A 103 -1.27 -12.98 7.89
CA PHE A 103 -2.68 -13.28 7.98
C PHE A 103 -3.09 -14.38 7.00
N ALA A 104 -2.65 -14.29 5.73
CA ALA A 104 -3.01 -15.26 4.69
C ALA A 104 -2.58 -16.69 5.06
N GLU A 105 -1.44 -16.86 5.71
CA GLU A 105 -0.97 -18.17 6.18
C GLU A 105 -1.83 -18.75 7.31
N LYS A 106 -2.24 -17.91 8.27
CA LYS A 106 -3.12 -18.33 9.36
C LYS A 106 -4.50 -18.69 8.83
N LEU A 107 -5.03 -17.91 7.88
CA LEU A 107 -6.27 -18.23 7.19
C LEU A 107 -6.19 -19.59 6.50
N ARG A 108 -5.12 -19.83 5.73
CA ARG A 108 -4.90 -21.13 5.10
C ARG A 108 -4.82 -22.25 6.13
N ALA A 109 -4.14 -22.07 7.26
CA ALA A 109 -4.06 -23.08 8.32
C ALA A 109 -5.45 -23.41 8.92
N VAL A 110 -6.29 -22.39 9.14
CA VAL A 110 -7.67 -22.57 9.62
C VAL A 110 -8.52 -23.33 8.61
N VAL A 111 -8.49 -22.93 7.33
CA VAL A 111 -9.19 -23.64 6.24
C VAL A 111 -8.64 -25.05 6.04
N ALA A 112 -7.34 -25.25 6.29
CA ALA A 112 -6.69 -26.53 6.18
C ALA A 112 -7.13 -27.53 7.28
N GLY A 113 -7.65 -27.03 8.41
CA GLY A 113 -7.89 -27.82 9.61
C GLY A 113 -6.60 -28.12 10.39
N GLU A 114 -5.57 -27.29 10.23
CA GLU A 114 -4.30 -27.47 10.92
C GLU A 114 -4.37 -27.05 12.38
N ASN A 115 -3.50 -27.65 13.19
CA ASN A 115 -3.35 -27.31 14.59
C ASN A 115 -2.55 -26.00 14.73
N ILE A 116 -3.26 -24.89 14.94
CA ILE A 116 -2.69 -23.59 15.27
C ILE A 116 -3.13 -23.14 16.66
N GLN A 117 -2.48 -22.12 17.22
CA GLN A 117 -2.88 -21.58 18.52
C GLN A 117 -4.32 -21.03 18.45
N GLN A 118 -5.12 -21.28 19.48
CA GLN A 118 -6.52 -20.84 19.53
C GLN A 118 -6.65 -19.33 19.29
N VAL A 119 -5.76 -18.53 19.87
CA VAL A 119 -5.73 -17.07 19.66
C VAL A 119 -5.55 -16.67 18.19
N GLU A 120 -4.78 -17.43 17.40
CA GLU A 120 -4.62 -17.16 15.97
C GLU A 120 -5.85 -17.59 15.17
N ARG A 121 -6.47 -18.70 15.57
CA ARG A 121 -7.74 -19.16 15.00
C ARG A 121 -8.85 -18.13 15.22
N ASP A 122 -9.00 -17.64 16.44
CA ASP A 122 -10.01 -16.64 16.81
C ASP A 122 -9.86 -15.35 15.99
N ARG A 123 -8.62 -14.91 15.74
CA ARG A 123 -8.31 -13.74 14.90
C ARG A 123 -8.73 -13.93 13.44
N VAL A 124 -8.50 -15.12 12.88
CA VAL A 124 -8.94 -15.42 11.51
C VAL A 124 -10.46 -15.46 11.45
N VAL A 125 -11.11 -16.11 12.42
CA VAL A 125 -12.57 -16.21 12.50
C VAL A 125 -13.21 -14.82 12.63
N GLU A 126 -12.63 -13.90 13.41
CA GLU A 126 -13.09 -12.51 13.50
C GLU A 126 -13.20 -11.83 12.13
N ILE A 127 -12.19 -12.00 11.26
CA ILE A 127 -12.20 -11.42 9.91
C ILE A 127 -13.18 -12.15 8.98
N LEU A 128 -13.26 -13.48 9.07
CA LEU A 128 -14.26 -14.25 8.32
C LEU A 128 -15.69 -13.83 8.67
N MET A 129 -15.94 -13.48 9.94
CA MET A 129 -17.24 -13.00 10.41
C MET A 129 -17.65 -11.66 9.79
N LEU A 130 -16.70 -10.80 9.37
CA LEU A 130 -17.03 -9.57 8.63
C LEU A 130 -17.75 -9.90 7.31
N LYS A 131 -17.24 -10.88 6.56
CA LYS A 131 -17.91 -11.36 5.33
C LYS A 131 -19.17 -12.14 5.62
N ALA A 132 -19.18 -12.94 6.69
CA ALA A 132 -20.38 -13.65 7.11
C ALA A 132 -21.51 -12.67 7.44
N GLN A 133 -21.22 -11.48 7.98
CA GLN A 133 -22.20 -10.44 8.32
C GLN A 133 -22.54 -9.52 7.14
N ASN A 134 -21.61 -9.33 6.20
CA ASN A 134 -21.79 -8.50 5.02
C ASN A 134 -21.28 -9.23 3.76
N ASN A 135 -22.22 -9.71 2.93
CA ASN A 135 -21.90 -10.48 1.73
C ASN A 135 -21.16 -9.68 0.63
N ARG A 136 -21.11 -8.35 0.74
CA ARG A 136 -20.37 -7.47 -0.18
C ARG A 136 -18.86 -7.50 0.08
N VAL A 137 -18.43 -7.96 1.25
CA VAL A 137 -17.00 -8.07 1.59
C VAL A 137 -16.29 -9.03 0.63
N GLN A 138 -15.27 -8.52 -0.05
CA GLN A 138 -14.36 -9.32 -0.86
C GLN A 138 -13.02 -9.49 -0.14
N PHE A 139 -12.44 -10.68 -0.26
CA PHE A 139 -11.11 -10.96 0.25
C PHE A 139 -10.10 -10.94 -0.90
N ASP A 140 -8.94 -10.36 -0.65
CA ASP A 140 -7.88 -10.22 -1.64
C ASP A 140 -6.59 -10.87 -1.14
N VAL A 141 -6.18 -11.92 -1.87
CA VAL A 141 -4.97 -12.71 -1.61
C VAL A 141 -3.74 -12.15 -2.35
N MET A 142 -3.92 -11.17 -3.23
CA MET A 142 -2.85 -10.67 -4.09
C MET A 142 -1.62 -10.20 -3.33
N PRO A 143 -1.69 -9.49 -2.19
CA PRO A 143 -0.47 -9.08 -1.49
C PRO A 143 0.42 -10.26 -1.07
N PHE A 144 -0.20 -11.34 -0.54
CA PHE A 144 0.52 -12.58 -0.23
C PHE A 144 1.11 -13.22 -1.50
N LEU A 145 0.35 -13.31 -2.60
CA LEU A 145 0.86 -13.93 -3.83
C LEU A 145 2.00 -13.13 -4.45
N ILE A 146 1.90 -11.79 -4.47
CA ILE A 146 2.94 -10.89 -4.97
C ILE A 146 4.27 -11.16 -4.23
N GLU A 147 4.24 -11.27 -2.91
CA GLU A 147 5.46 -11.51 -2.11
C GLU A 147 6.04 -12.93 -2.29
N ASN A 148 5.17 -13.94 -2.43
CA ASN A 148 5.55 -15.34 -2.26
C ASN A 148 5.64 -16.14 -3.56
N THR A 149 5.11 -15.65 -4.69
CA THR A 149 5.20 -16.33 -5.99
C THR A 149 6.64 -16.58 -6.44
N ARG A 150 7.58 -15.70 -6.07
CA ARG A 150 9.02 -15.90 -6.31
C ARG A 150 9.58 -17.17 -5.66
N LEU A 151 9.02 -17.60 -4.53
CA LEU A 151 9.52 -18.76 -3.81
C LEU A 151 9.32 -20.05 -4.61
N VAL A 152 8.32 -20.09 -5.50
CA VAL A 152 8.10 -21.21 -6.42
C VAL A 152 9.12 -21.19 -7.58
N ARG A 153 9.59 -20.00 -7.98
CA ARG A 153 10.67 -19.88 -8.97
C ARG A 153 12.00 -20.36 -8.39
N GLU A 154 12.25 -20.06 -7.12
CA GLU A 154 13.46 -20.48 -6.39
C GLU A 154 13.42 -21.98 -6.04
N ASP A 155 12.25 -22.49 -5.65
CA ASP A 155 12.01 -23.90 -5.32
C ASP A 155 10.64 -24.35 -5.85
N PRO A 156 10.58 -25.07 -6.99
CA PRO A 156 9.33 -25.56 -7.56
C PRO A 156 8.55 -26.52 -6.66
N SER A 157 9.18 -27.09 -5.62
CA SER A 157 8.51 -27.95 -4.63
C SER A 157 7.78 -27.14 -3.56
N ASN A 158 7.97 -25.82 -3.51
CA ASN A 158 7.37 -24.94 -2.54
C ASN A 158 5.86 -24.76 -2.79
N GLY A 159 5.05 -25.62 -2.17
CA GLY A 159 3.60 -25.58 -2.25
C GLY A 159 2.93 -24.41 -1.49
N ARG A 160 3.69 -23.52 -0.84
CA ARG A 160 3.13 -22.48 0.04
C ARG A 160 2.19 -21.52 -0.71
N PRO A 161 2.54 -20.94 -1.88
CA PRO A 161 1.61 -20.07 -2.60
C PRO A 161 0.38 -20.80 -3.12
N LEU A 162 0.56 -22.01 -3.66
CA LEU A 162 -0.52 -22.84 -4.19
C LEU A 162 -1.54 -23.22 -3.12
N ASN A 163 -1.08 -23.77 -2.00
CA ASN A 163 -1.96 -24.19 -0.91
C ASN A 163 -2.73 -23.02 -0.31
N THR A 164 -2.12 -21.84 -0.27
CA THR A 164 -2.77 -20.62 0.21
C THR A 164 -3.82 -20.13 -0.79
N LEU A 165 -3.50 -20.05 -2.08
CA LEU A 165 -4.48 -19.69 -3.11
C LEU A 165 -5.69 -20.63 -3.12
N ILE A 166 -5.45 -21.94 -3.02
CA ILE A 166 -6.53 -22.94 -2.92
C ILE A 166 -7.39 -22.67 -1.69
N ALA A 167 -6.79 -22.42 -0.52
CA ALA A 167 -7.55 -22.13 0.70
C ALA A 167 -8.43 -20.88 0.58
N PHE A 168 -7.98 -19.84 -0.13
CA PHE A 168 -8.82 -18.67 -0.40
C PHE A 168 -9.98 -19.00 -1.34
N ARG A 169 -9.72 -19.72 -2.43
CA ARG A 169 -10.78 -20.16 -3.37
C ARG A 169 -11.79 -21.10 -2.72
N MET A 170 -11.38 -21.88 -1.71
CA MET A 170 -12.31 -22.67 -0.92
C MET A 170 -13.35 -21.81 -0.18
N LEU A 171 -13.02 -20.55 0.17
CA LEU A 171 -13.96 -19.66 0.85
C LEU A 171 -15.18 -19.30 -0.02
N ASP A 172 -15.05 -19.37 -1.34
CA ASP A 172 -16.18 -19.18 -2.27
C ASP A 172 -17.24 -20.30 -2.14
N HIS A 173 -16.86 -21.43 -1.54
CA HIS A 173 -17.71 -22.59 -1.28
C HIS A 173 -18.09 -22.74 0.20
N LEU A 174 -17.74 -21.77 1.03
CA LEU A 174 -18.07 -21.79 2.45
C LEU A 174 -19.55 -21.43 2.65
N ASP A 175 -20.26 -22.19 3.49
CA ASP A 175 -21.58 -21.82 3.98
C ASP A 175 -21.44 -20.69 5.02
N TRP A 176 -21.54 -19.45 4.53
CA TRP A 176 -21.43 -18.24 5.34
C TRP A 176 -22.53 -18.12 6.41
N ASP A 177 -23.72 -18.69 6.18
CA ASP A 177 -24.81 -18.67 7.16
C ASP A 177 -24.58 -19.72 8.25
N ALA A 178 -24.00 -20.87 7.92
CA ALA A 178 -23.51 -21.82 8.92
C ALA A 178 -22.42 -21.20 9.80
N LEU A 179 -21.42 -20.54 9.21
CA LEU A 179 -20.39 -19.85 9.97
C LEU A 179 -20.97 -18.77 10.89
N ARG A 180 -21.96 -18.00 10.42
CA ARG A 180 -22.63 -16.96 11.22
C ARG A 180 -23.34 -17.54 12.45
N ARG A 181 -23.89 -18.76 12.34
CA ARG A 181 -24.58 -19.45 13.45
C ARG A 181 -23.63 -20.13 14.42
N ASP A 182 -22.55 -20.72 13.90
CA ASP A 182 -21.52 -21.38 14.68
C ASP A 182 -20.12 -21.07 14.11
N ALA A 183 -19.46 -20.10 14.74
CA ALA A 183 -18.13 -19.63 14.34
C ALA A 183 -17.01 -20.66 14.57
N SER A 184 -17.30 -21.79 15.22
CA SER A 184 -16.29 -22.81 15.53
C SER A 184 -16.00 -23.76 14.36
N GLN A 185 -16.90 -23.85 13.37
CA GLN A 185 -16.81 -24.81 12.27
C GLN A 185 -16.87 -24.14 10.90
N LEU A 186 -16.03 -24.61 9.98
CA LEU A 186 -16.10 -24.27 8.57
C LEU A 186 -16.86 -25.37 7.83
N VAL A 187 -18.04 -25.04 7.32
CA VAL A 187 -18.91 -25.98 6.60
C VAL A 187 -18.82 -25.68 5.11
N PHE A 188 -18.44 -26.68 4.33
CA PHE A 188 -18.36 -26.62 2.87
C PHE A 188 -19.40 -27.54 2.23
N ASP A 189 -19.86 -27.18 1.03
CA ASP A 189 -20.83 -27.96 0.23
C ASP A 189 -20.32 -29.37 -0.15
N THR A 190 -19.01 -29.56 -0.13
CA THR A 190 -18.29 -30.75 -0.59
C THR A 190 -17.20 -31.08 0.42
N PRO A 191 -16.81 -32.37 0.60
CA PRO A 191 -15.65 -32.71 1.41
C PRO A 191 -14.41 -31.86 1.04
N PRO A 192 -13.71 -31.25 2.02
CA PRO A 192 -12.62 -30.30 1.77
C PRO A 192 -11.52 -30.83 0.83
N GLN A 193 -11.19 -32.11 0.90
CA GLN A 193 -10.17 -32.70 0.03
C GLN A 193 -10.60 -32.73 -1.44
N ASN A 194 -11.84 -33.13 -1.72
CA ASN A 194 -12.38 -33.12 -3.08
C ASN A 194 -12.45 -31.70 -3.65
N LEU A 195 -12.75 -30.71 -2.80
CA LEU A 195 -12.75 -29.30 -3.22
C LEU A 195 -11.34 -28.84 -3.58
N ARG A 196 -10.32 -29.15 -2.76
CA ARG A 196 -8.92 -28.85 -3.07
C ARG A 196 -8.46 -29.46 -4.39
N ASP A 197 -8.76 -30.73 -4.60
CA ASP A 197 -8.36 -31.44 -5.81
C ASP A 197 -8.98 -30.82 -7.07
N ARG A 198 -10.25 -30.38 -6.99
CA ARG A 198 -10.93 -29.66 -8.08
C ARG A 198 -10.31 -28.28 -8.36
N LEU A 199 -10.00 -27.50 -7.32
CA LEU A 199 -9.49 -26.13 -7.45
C LEU A 199 -8.03 -26.05 -7.87
N ARG A 200 -7.27 -27.15 -7.71
CA ARG A 200 -5.82 -27.17 -7.89
C ARG A 200 -5.37 -26.76 -9.29
N SER A 201 -5.96 -27.34 -10.33
CA SER A 201 -5.54 -27.08 -11.73
C SER A 201 -5.66 -25.59 -12.10
N GLU A 202 -6.76 -24.96 -11.70
CA GLU A 202 -7.00 -23.54 -11.98
C GLU A 202 -6.11 -22.63 -11.12
N ALA A 203 -5.83 -23.02 -9.87
CA ALA A 203 -4.88 -22.31 -9.01
C ALA A 203 -3.45 -22.40 -9.55
N ASP A 204 -3.02 -23.55 -10.05
CA ASP A 204 -1.71 -23.74 -10.69
C ASP A 204 -1.58 -22.87 -11.95
N ALA A 205 -2.59 -22.88 -12.83
CA ALA A 205 -2.61 -22.04 -14.04
C ALA A 205 -2.48 -20.55 -13.70
N PHE A 206 -3.23 -20.08 -12.69
CA PHE A 206 -3.17 -18.71 -12.23
C PHE A 206 -1.79 -18.33 -11.65
N LEU A 207 -1.15 -19.23 -10.89
CA LEU A 207 0.20 -18.97 -10.38
C LEU A 207 1.25 -18.90 -11.47
N LEU A 208 1.15 -19.74 -12.51
CA LEU A 208 2.02 -19.67 -13.68
C LEU A 208 1.89 -18.32 -14.40
N GLU A 209 0.66 -17.83 -14.57
CA GLU A 209 0.40 -16.50 -15.12
C GLU A 209 1.06 -15.41 -14.26
N LEU A 210 0.84 -15.43 -12.95
CA LEU A 210 1.47 -14.47 -12.03
C LEU A 210 3.00 -14.52 -12.07
N GLN A 211 3.60 -15.70 -12.19
CA GLN A 211 5.05 -15.87 -12.25
C GLN A 211 5.68 -15.26 -13.50
N SER A 212 4.92 -15.21 -14.59
CA SER A 212 5.32 -14.65 -15.89
C SER A 212 4.89 -13.19 -16.09
N SER A 213 4.19 -12.61 -15.11
CA SER A 213 3.73 -11.22 -15.17
C SER A 213 4.86 -10.21 -14.98
N GLU A 214 5.00 -9.29 -15.94
CA GLU A 214 5.90 -8.13 -15.85
C GLU A 214 5.56 -7.22 -14.66
N GLU A 215 4.28 -7.12 -14.28
CA GLU A 215 3.86 -6.33 -13.14
C GLU A 215 4.41 -6.89 -11.83
N ILE A 216 4.38 -8.21 -11.67
CA ILE A 216 4.93 -8.90 -10.49
C ILE A 216 6.46 -8.73 -10.44
N ALA A 217 7.14 -8.88 -11.58
CA ALA A 217 8.58 -8.64 -11.67
C ALA A 217 8.94 -7.19 -11.27
N ARG A 218 8.14 -6.22 -11.69
CA ARG A 218 8.30 -4.80 -11.33
C ARG A 218 8.06 -4.57 -9.83
N LEU A 219 7.09 -5.23 -9.21
CA LEU A 219 6.86 -5.15 -7.76
C LEU A 219 8.02 -5.75 -6.97
N GLU A 220 8.59 -6.86 -7.44
CA GLU A 220 9.81 -7.45 -6.86
C GLU A 220 11.00 -6.48 -6.94
N ALA A 221 11.23 -5.88 -8.10
CA ALA A 221 12.28 -4.87 -8.27
C ALA A 221 12.07 -3.66 -7.33
N ASN A 222 10.81 -3.21 -7.16
CA ASN A 222 10.48 -2.15 -6.21
C ASN A 222 10.75 -2.55 -4.76
N SER A 223 10.46 -3.80 -4.37
CA SER A 223 10.78 -4.31 -3.02
C SER A 223 12.29 -4.30 -2.76
N ILE A 224 13.10 -4.72 -3.73
CA ILE A 224 14.56 -4.67 -3.61
C ILE A 224 15.06 -3.22 -3.52
N ARG A 225 14.45 -2.29 -4.27
CA ARG A 225 14.76 -0.85 -4.19
C ARG A 225 14.43 -0.29 -2.81
N THR A 226 13.27 -0.63 -2.26
CA THR A 226 12.86 -0.23 -0.91
C THR A 226 13.77 -0.83 0.14
N ARG A 227 14.23 -2.09 -0.04
CA ARG A 227 15.24 -2.71 0.82
C ARG A 227 16.55 -1.91 0.80
N ALA A 228 17.05 -1.52 -0.38
CA ALA A 228 18.25 -0.68 -0.48
C ALA A 228 18.09 0.66 0.26
N LEU A 229 16.92 1.31 0.13
CA LEU A 229 16.61 2.53 0.87
C LEU A 229 16.60 2.32 2.40
N LEU A 230 16.00 1.24 2.88
CA LEU A 230 15.97 0.91 4.31
C LEU A 230 17.35 0.54 4.87
N LEU A 231 18.20 -0.15 4.09
CA LEU A 231 19.59 -0.42 4.43
C LEU A 231 20.38 0.89 4.52
N ARG A 232 20.21 1.79 3.55
CA ARG A 232 20.82 3.13 3.59
C ARG A 232 20.36 3.91 4.83
N PHE A 233 19.08 3.83 5.18
CA PHE A 233 18.55 4.41 6.40
C PHE A 233 19.23 3.82 7.65
N ALA A 234 19.35 2.50 7.76
CA ALA A 234 20.06 1.84 8.86
C ALA A 234 21.52 2.31 8.98
N ARG A 235 22.21 2.42 7.84
CA ARG A 235 23.58 2.90 7.76
C ARG A 235 23.72 4.34 8.23
N LEU A 236 22.83 5.22 7.82
CA LEU A 236 22.83 6.63 8.24
C LEU A 236 22.48 6.78 9.73
N TRP A 237 21.61 5.92 10.24
CA TRP A 237 21.18 5.94 11.64
C TRP A 237 22.26 5.48 12.63
N HIS A 238 23.04 4.47 12.25
CA HIS A 238 24.12 3.89 13.08
C HIS A 238 25.52 4.35 12.70
N GLY A 239 25.66 5.05 11.58
CA GLY A 239 26.93 5.57 11.10
C GLY A 239 27.49 6.71 11.97
N PRO A 240 28.72 7.14 11.70
CA PRO A 240 29.35 8.24 12.42
C PRO A 240 28.58 9.55 12.19
N GLY A 241 28.26 10.25 13.27
CA GLY A 241 27.58 11.55 13.25
C GLY A 241 26.43 11.64 14.25
N THR A 242 25.83 12.83 14.33
CA THR A 242 24.59 13.03 15.07
C THR A 242 23.44 12.34 14.35
N ARG A 243 22.48 11.81 15.13
CA ARG A 243 21.19 11.30 14.63
C ARG A 243 20.26 12.46 14.25
N ASP A 244 20.80 13.39 13.48
CA ASP A 244 20.07 14.53 12.97
C ASP A 244 19.09 14.06 11.89
N LYS A 245 17.80 14.18 12.18
CA LYS A 245 16.72 13.64 11.33
C LYS A 245 16.66 14.35 9.98
N GLY A 246 17.01 15.64 9.94
CA GLY A 246 17.04 16.42 8.70
C GLY A 246 18.17 15.97 7.77
N ARG A 247 19.37 15.78 8.31
CA ARG A 247 20.52 15.18 7.59
C ARG A 247 20.17 13.81 7.03
N ILE A 248 19.56 12.94 7.84
CA ILE A 248 19.17 11.59 7.39
C ILE A 248 18.17 11.68 6.25
N LEU A 249 17.13 12.52 6.36
CA LEU A 249 16.16 12.71 5.30
C LEU A 249 16.81 13.25 4.01
N GLY A 250 17.68 14.27 4.11
CA GLY A 250 18.39 14.84 2.96
C GLY A 250 19.30 13.83 2.26
N GLU A 251 20.04 13.03 3.01
CA GLU A 251 20.90 11.95 2.48
C GLU A 251 20.09 10.82 1.82
N LEU A 252 18.93 10.47 2.38
CA LEU A 252 18.01 9.50 1.76
C LEU A 252 17.41 10.04 0.46
N LEU A 253 17.03 11.31 0.43
CA LEU A 253 16.55 11.97 -0.80
C LEU A 253 17.64 11.97 -1.88
N HIS A 254 18.87 12.32 -1.51
CA HIS A 254 20.01 12.28 -2.42
C HIS A 254 20.25 10.86 -2.97
N PHE A 255 20.23 9.85 -2.09
CA PHE A 255 20.35 8.45 -2.50
C PHE A 255 19.23 8.02 -3.46
N CYS A 256 17.98 8.45 -3.21
CA CYS A 256 16.87 8.22 -4.12
C CYS A 256 17.11 8.79 -5.51
N ILE A 257 17.60 10.04 -5.60
CA ILE A 257 17.81 10.73 -6.87
C ILE A 257 19.01 10.15 -7.62
N ASP A 258 20.18 10.11 -6.98
CA ASP A 258 21.45 9.86 -7.65
C ASP A 258 21.76 8.37 -7.79
N THR A 259 21.25 7.53 -6.88
CA THR A 259 21.56 6.09 -6.86
C THR A 259 20.37 5.24 -7.28
N LEU A 260 19.18 5.48 -6.74
CA LEU A 260 17.99 4.71 -7.09
C LEU A 260 17.29 5.21 -8.37
N GLY A 261 17.72 6.36 -8.91
CA GLY A 261 17.16 6.98 -10.12
C GLY A 261 15.69 7.40 -10.01
N SER A 262 15.12 7.41 -8.79
CA SER A 262 13.69 7.60 -8.56
C SER A 262 13.40 7.99 -7.13
N ILE A 263 12.44 8.90 -6.94
CA ILE A 263 12.05 9.39 -5.61
C ILE A 263 10.91 8.53 -5.07
N SER A 264 11.22 7.73 -4.06
CA SER A 264 10.27 6.91 -3.30
C SER A 264 9.57 7.76 -2.22
N LEU A 265 8.73 8.72 -2.63
CA LEU A 265 8.14 9.71 -1.72
C LEU A 265 7.34 9.06 -0.59
N THR A 266 6.49 8.07 -0.87
CA THR A 266 5.72 7.36 0.16
C THR A 266 6.65 6.71 1.19
N GLU A 267 7.71 6.04 0.72
CA GLU A 267 8.66 5.37 1.61
C GLU A 267 9.47 6.38 2.45
N LEU A 268 9.93 7.47 1.84
CA LEU A 268 10.62 8.57 2.54
C LEU A 268 9.73 9.22 3.60
N HIS A 269 8.45 9.42 3.28
CA HIS A 269 7.46 9.95 4.20
C HIS A 269 7.28 9.02 5.40
N LEU A 270 7.06 7.72 5.17
CA LEU A 270 6.93 6.73 6.25
C LEU A 270 8.16 6.70 7.15
N ILE A 271 9.37 6.72 6.57
CA ILE A 271 10.62 6.80 7.33
C ILE A 271 10.67 8.10 8.15
N TRP A 272 10.35 9.24 7.54
CA TRP A 272 10.34 10.54 8.21
C TRP A 272 9.36 10.58 9.38
N SER A 273 8.09 10.23 9.16
CA SER A 273 7.07 10.14 10.22
C SER A 273 7.49 9.18 11.32
N GLY A 274 8.10 8.04 10.93
CA GLY A 274 8.68 7.08 11.87
C GLY A 274 9.82 7.64 12.72
N MET A 275 10.65 8.54 12.19
CA MET A 275 11.74 9.19 12.91
C MET A 275 11.26 10.33 13.82
N ILE A 276 10.26 11.12 13.41
CA ILE A 276 9.88 12.35 14.13
C ILE A 276 8.97 12.11 15.33
N THR A 277 8.29 10.96 15.40
CA THR A 277 7.45 10.60 16.55
C THR A 277 8.29 10.48 17.84
N ASN A 278 7.75 10.94 18.98
CA ASN A 278 8.48 11.05 20.25
C ASN A 278 9.08 9.72 20.77
N GLN A 279 8.50 8.57 20.39
CA GLN A 279 9.02 7.24 20.75
C GLN A 279 9.64 6.50 19.55
N GLY A 280 9.62 7.10 18.35
CA GLY A 280 9.83 6.40 17.09
C GLY A 280 8.69 5.42 16.78
N SER A 281 8.45 5.13 15.50
CA SER A 281 7.51 4.05 15.15
C SER A 281 8.12 2.68 15.48
N PRO A 282 7.41 1.79 16.23
CA PRO A 282 7.87 0.43 16.51
C PRO A 282 8.22 -0.37 15.26
N PHE A 283 7.63 -0.02 14.10
CA PHE A 283 7.94 -0.64 12.81
C PHE A 283 9.42 -0.51 12.45
N PHE A 284 10.03 0.66 12.68
CA PHE A 284 11.46 0.87 12.44
C PHE A 284 12.34 0.44 13.62
N GLY A 285 11.76 -0.13 14.68
CA GLY A 285 12.49 -0.66 15.84
C GLY A 285 13.64 -1.61 15.49
N PRO A 286 13.49 -2.56 14.53
CA PRO A 286 14.59 -3.40 14.07
C PRO A 286 15.80 -2.61 13.57
N ILE A 287 15.55 -1.53 12.84
CA ILE A 287 16.57 -0.63 12.31
C ILE A 287 17.13 0.22 13.44
N ILE A 288 16.29 1.02 14.11
CA ILE A 288 16.70 2.01 15.11
C ILE A 288 17.39 1.37 16.32
N GLY A 289 16.91 0.21 16.76
CA GLY A 289 17.38 -0.52 17.94
C GLY A 289 18.44 -1.57 17.66
N LYS A 290 18.90 -1.74 16.41
CA LYS A 290 19.90 -2.75 16.01
C LYS A 290 19.51 -4.16 16.48
N SER A 291 18.33 -4.63 16.09
CA SER A 291 17.84 -5.94 16.53
C SER A 291 18.58 -7.09 15.85
N ALA A 292 18.73 -8.25 16.50
CA ALA A 292 19.28 -9.44 15.85
C ALA A 292 18.50 -9.84 14.59
N GLY A 293 19.20 -10.21 13.53
CA GLY A 293 18.60 -10.54 12.22
C GLY A 293 17.96 -9.33 11.56
N MET A 294 18.56 -8.15 11.75
CA MET A 294 18.09 -6.87 11.20
C MET A 294 17.94 -6.96 9.68
N LEU A 295 18.89 -7.57 8.98
CA LEU A 295 18.88 -7.65 7.51
C LEU A 295 17.66 -8.42 7.01
N GLN A 296 17.32 -9.55 7.66
CA GLN A 296 16.13 -10.33 7.34
C GLN A 296 14.84 -9.55 7.64
N LYS A 297 14.81 -8.80 8.75
CA LYS A 297 13.65 -7.96 9.09
C LYS A 297 13.46 -6.81 8.10
N ILE A 298 14.56 -6.18 7.66
CA ILE A 298 14.52 -5.13 6.62
C ILE A 298 13.93 -5.68 5.31
N ARG A 299 14.26 -6.93 4.93
CA ARG A 299 13.65 -7.59 3.77
C ARG A 299 12.14 -7.69 3.91
N GLY A 300 11.62 -8.08 5.08
CA GLY A 300 10.18 -8.12 5.35
C GLY A 300 9.54 -6.72 5.30
N MET A 301 10.14 -5.75 5.98
CA MET A 301 9.68 -4.35 5.99
C MET A 301 9.61 -3.75 4.57
N ALA A 302 10.55 -4.11 3.70
CA ALA A 302 10.55 -3.68 2.31
C ALA A 302 9.34 -4.21 1.53
N TRP A 303 8.90 -5.45 1.81
CA TRP A 303 7.66 -5.99 1.25
C TRP A 303 6.44 -5.29 1.82
N ASP A 304 6.36 -5.05 3.13
CA ASP A 304 5.23 -4.34 3.74
C ASP A 304 4.99 -2.97 3.05
N MET A 305 6.06 -2.19 2.89
CA MET A 305 6.01 -0.89 2.22
C MET A 305 5.69 -0.99 0.72
N THR A 306 6.23 -2.00 0.03
CA THR A 306 5.96 -2.21 -1.40
C THR A 306 4.51 -2.64 -1.65
N LEU A 307 3.96 -3.49 -0.78
CA LEU A 307 2.58 -3.95 -0.85
C LEU A 307 1.62 -2.80 -0.54
N LEU A 308 1.94 -1.93 0.43
CA LEU A 308 1.22 -0.66 0.62
C LEU A 308 1.17 0.13 -0.69
N ARG A 309 2.31 0.32 -1.35
CA ARG A 309 2.36 1.06 -2.62
C ARG A 309 1.61 0.37 -3.75
N ALA A 310 1.58 -0.96 -3.77
CA ALA A 310 0.80 -1.74 -4.73
C ALA A 310 -0.71 -1.54 -4.52
N MET A 311 -1.17 -1.58 -3.26
CA MET A 311 -2.56 -1.32 -2.89
C MET A 311 -2.98 0.13 -3.09
N GLU A 312 -2.08 1.09 -2.85
CA GLU A 312 -2.31 2.48 -3.26
C GLU A 312 -2.63 2.56 -4.77
N LYS A 313 -1.88 1.83 -5.60
CA LYS A 313 -2.11 1.81 -7.04
C LYS A 313 -3.36 1.04 -7.48
N THR A 314 -4.00 0.23 -6.62
CA THR A 314 -5.26 -0.41 -7.03
C THR A 314 -6.39 0.59 -7.20
N ALA A 315 -6.27 1.81 -6.64
CA ALA A 315 -7.17 2.92 -6.91
C ALA A 315 -7.26 3.29 -8.41
N THR A 316 -6.22 3.00 -9.20
CA THR A 316 -6.19 3.24 -10.65
C THR A 316 -6.72 2.06 -11.48
N LYS A 317 -7.24 0.99 -10.85
CA LYS A 317 -7.90 -0.11 -11.58
C LYS A 317 -9.32 0.26 -11.99
N ASN A 318 -9.95 1.15 -11.22
CA ASN A 318 -11.23 1.74 -11.55
C ASN A 318 -10.99 3.02 -12.36
N GLU A 319 -11.90 3.34 -13.28
CA GLU A 319 -11.85 4.52 -14.15
C GLU A 319 -13.23 5.22 -14.15
N GLY A 320 -13.26 6.52 -14.46
CA GLY A 320 -14.49 7.29 -14.65
C GLY A 320 -15.15 7.73 -13.34
N ASP A 321 -16.27 7.09 -12.97
CA ASP A 321 -17.07 7.48 -11.78
C ASP A 321 -17.06 6.43 -10.67
N THR A 322 -16.20 5.43 -10.80
CA THR A 322 -16.05 4.33 -9.86
C THR A 322 -14.79 4.54 -9.02
N PHE A 323 -14.83 4.13 -7.75
CA PHE A 323 -13.72 4.28 -6.81
C PHE A 323 -13.40 2.94 -6.17
N PHE A 324 -12.13 2.73 -5.80
CA PHE A 324 -11.69 1.55 -5.08
C PHE A 324 -11.06 1.96 -3.75
N ILE A 325 -11.51 1.35 -2.65
CA ILE A 325 -10.97 1.58 -1.30
C ILE A 325 -10.30 0.29 -0.79
N PRO A 326 -8.97 0.26 -0.66
CA PRO A 326 -8.28 -0.88 -0.06
C PRO A 326 -8.44 -0.88 1.46
N TYR A 327 -8.66 -2.05 2.06
CA TYR A 327 -8.53 -2.27 3.50
C TYR A 327 -7.43 -3.29 3.77
N PHE A 328 -6.56 -2.98 4.72
CA PHE A 328 -5.42 -3.83 5.04
C PHE A 328 -5.76 -4.72 6.23
N VAL A 329 -5.57 -6.03 6.10
CA VAL A 329 -5.62 -6.95 7.23
C VAL A 329 -4.23 -7.46 7.53
N SER A 330 -3.77 -7.17 8.75
CA SER A 330 -2.45 -7.58 9.22
C SER A 330 -2.48 -7.99 10.69
N LEU A 331 -1.76 -9.07 11.00
CA LEU A 331 -1.50 -9.46 12.39
C LEU A 331 -0.31 -8.71 13.00
N ASP A 332 0.53 -8.07 12.17
CA ASP A 332 1.66 -7.28 12.65
C ASP A 332 1.18 -5.95 13.24
N ARG A 333 1.23 -5.86 14.57
CA ARG A 333 0.88 -4.64 15.29
C ARG A 333 1.74 -3.44 14.90
N ARG A 334 3.04 -3.63 14.69
CA ARG A 334 3.98 -2.54 14.40
C ARG A 334 3.67 -1.91 13.05
N TRP A 335 3.35 -2.74 12.07
CA TRP A 335 2.92 -2.27 10.75
C TRP A 335 1.60 -1.50 10.81
N ARG A 336 0.57 -2.07 11.47
CA ARG A 336 -0.71 -1.38 11.67
C ARG A 336 -0.56 -0.05 12.40
N ASP A 337 0.28 -0.01 13.43
CA ASP A 337 0.53 1.21 14.19
C ASP A 337 1.20 2.27 13.32
N LEU A 338 2.14 1.91 12.43
CA LEU A 338 2.72 2.85 11.46
C LEU A 338 1.68 3.40 10.48
N LEU A 339 0.86 2.54 9.88
CA LEU A 339 -0.17 2.97 8.93
C LEU A 339 -1.18 3.93 9.57
N ARG A 340 -1.53 3.71 10.84
CA ARG A 340 -2.41 4.60 11.62
C ARG A 340 -1.78 5.93 11.99
N LEU A 341 -0.45 6.03 12.02
CA LEU A 341 0.24 7.31 12.22
C LEU A 341 0.18 8.19 10.98
N THR A 342 0.10 7.58 9.79
CA THR A 342 0.12 8.28 8.50
C THR A 342 -1.06 7.88 7.61
N PRO A 343 -2.32 8.06 8.05
CA PRO A 343 -3.47 7.74 7.22
C PRO A 343 -3.56 8.69 6.03
N VAL A 344 -4.11 8.21 4.92
CA VAL A 344 -4.32 9.03 3.71
C VAL A 344 -5.45 10.02 3.98
N SER A 345 -5.21 11.30 3.75
CA SER A 345 -6.21 12.36 3.90
C SER A 345 -6.79 12.82 2.55
N MET A 346 -6.01 12.68 1.48
CA MET A 346 -6.43 13.01 0.13
C MET A 346 -5.79 12.05 -0.87
N MET A 347 -6.55 11.73 -1.91
CA MET A 347 -6.09 10.96 -3.08
C MET A 347 -6.55 11.67 -4.35
N VAL A 348 -5.64 11.90 -5.29
CA VAL A 348 -5.93 12.46 -6.62
C VAL A 348 -5.51 11.43 -7.66
N MET A 349 -6.45 11.00 -8.50
CA MET A 349 -6.25 10.01 -9.55
C MET A 349 -6.38 10.68 -10.91
N ASP A 350 -5.51 10.28 -11.82
CA ASP A 350 -5.48 10.68 -13.21
C ASP A 350 -5.66 9.42 -14.05
N ASP A 351 -6.90 9.22 -14.52
CA ASP A 351 -7.30 8.02 -15.23
C ASP A 351 -6.62 7.94 -16.60
N GLU A 352 -6.44 9.08 -17.27
CA GLU A 352 -5.79 9.17 -18.59
C GLU A 352 -4.34 8.64 -18.52
N ASN A 353 -3.61 9.02 -17.47
CA ASN A 353 -2.22 8.63 -17.30
C ASN A 353 -2.00 7.41 -16.39
N ARG A 354 -3.08 6.85 -15.83
CA ARG A 354 -3.09 5.80 -14.79
C ARG A 354 -2.17 6.13 -13.62
N ARG A 355 -2.34 7.33 -13.07
CA ARG A 355 -1.54 7.84 -11.95
C ARG A 355 -2.41 8.10 -10.74
N VAL A 356 -1.77 8.02 -9.58
CA VAL A 356 -2.41 8.38 -8.32
C VAL A 356 -1.40 9.05 -7.40
N LEU A 357 -1.83 10.16 -6.80
CA LEU A 357 -1.12 10.95 -5.82
C LEU A 357 -1.85 10.86 -4.49
N PHE A 358 -1.10 10.79 -3.38
CA PHE A 358 -1.64 10.67 -2.03
C PHE A 358 -1.04 11.73 -1.14
N ALA A 359 -1.88 12.36 -0.32
CA ALA A 359 -1.44 13.19 0.78
C ALA A 359 -1.85 12.52 2.08
N ARG A 360 -0.87 12.20 2.93
CA ARG A 360 -1.14 11.75 4.30
C ARG A 360 -1.39 12.94 5.21
N ILE A 361 -1.83 12.68 6.44
CA ILE A 361 -2.22 13.72 7.41
C ILE A 361 -1.15 14.79 7.65
N ASP A 362 0.13 14.45 7.50
CA ASP A 362 1.31 15.27 7.72
C ASP A 362 2.08 15.57 6.42
N GLU A 363 1.44 15.40 5.24
CA GLU A 363 2.06 15.59 3.92
C GLU A 363 2.69 16.98 3.74
N LEU A 364 2.00 18.04 4.15
CA LEU A 364 2.51 19.40 3.99
C LEU A 364 3.77 19.64 4.82
N ASP A 365 3.81 19.09 6.04
CA ASP A 365 4.97 19.20 6.92
C ASP A 365 6.13 18.33 6.40
N PHE A 366 5.83 17.16 5.84
CA PHE A 366 6.82 16.33 5.14
C PHE A 366 7.42 17.06 3.93
N GLN A 367 6.60 17.69 3.09
CA GLN A 367 7.09 18.44 1.92
C GLN A 367 7.95 19.64 2.33
N ARG A 368 7.59 20.35 3.40
CA ARG A 368 8.43 21.42 3.98
C ARG A 368 9.74 20.87 4.50
N ALA A 369 9.72 19.76 5.24
CA ALA A 369 10.92 19.11 5.73
C ALA A 369 11.83 18.67 4.58
N LEU A 370 11.27 18.08 3.53
CA LEU A 370 11.99 17.66 2.33
C LEU A 370 12.64 18.86 1.63
N GLY A 371 11.89 19.96 1.45
CA GLY A 371 12.40 21.20 0.84
C GLY A 371 13.52 21.86 1.64
N ASN A 372 13.43 21.83 2.98
CA ASN A 372 14.46 22.38 3.87
C ASN A 372 15.72 21.51 3.94
N CYS A 373 15.58 20.19 3.77
CA CYS A 373 16.70 19.24 3.85
C CYS A 373 17.36 18.99 2.49
N ALA A 374 16.71 19.37 1.39
CA ALA A 374 17.27 19.28 0.05
C ALA A 374 18.44 20.29 -0.09
N PRO A 375 19.68 19.83 -0.30
CA PRO A 375 20.80 20.71 -0.67
C PRO A 375 20.42 21.57 -1.87
N ALA A 376 20.97 22.79 -1.96
CA ALA A 376 20.69 23.71 -3.08
C ALA A 376 20.91 23.05 -4.47
N ALA A 377 21.87 22.13 -4.57
CA ALA A 377 22.11 21.33 -5.77
C ALA A 377 20.91 20.42 -6.16
N LEU A 378 20.19 19.86 -5.18
CA LEU A 378 19.03 18.99 -5.40
C LEU A 378 17.74 19.76 -5.73
N GLN A 379 17.66 21.06 -5.46
CA GLN A 379 16.46 21.84 -5.82
C GLN A 379 16.22 21.84 -7.33
N SER A 380 17.30 21.98 -8.11
CA SER A 380 17.22 21.87 -9.58
C SER A 380 16.84 20.46 -10.05
N GLU A 381 17.12 19.44 -9.25
CA GLU A 381 16.73 18.05 -9.51
C GLU A 381 15.26 17.81 -9.23
N MET A 382 14.59 18.66 -8.46
CA MET A 382 13.15 18.57 -8.15
C MET A 382 12.26 19.34 -9.14
N ALA A 383 12.84 19.91 -10.21
CA ALA A 383 12.07 20.54 -11.28
C ALA A 383 11.05 19.55 -11.90
N PRO A 384 9.82 20.00 -12.27
CA PRO A 384 8.76 19.12 -12.76
C PRO A 384 9.19 18.19 -13.90
N GLU A 385 9.92 18.74 -14.88
CA GLU A 385 10.41 17.98 -16.04
C GLU A 385 11.34 16.83 -15.63
N LYS A 386 12.25 17.06 -14.67
CA LYS A 386 13.17 16.02 -14.17
C LYS A 386 12.45 14.99 -13.31
N VAL A 387 11.47 15.42 -12.51
CA VAL A 387 10.60 14.52 -11.76
C VAL A 387 9.86 13.60 -12.73
N GLU A 388 9.31 14.15 -13.81
CA GLU A 388 8.58 13.40 -14.82
C GLU A 388 9.49 12.44 -15.62
N ALA A 389 10.68 12.88 -15.99
CA ALA A 389 11.69 12.03 -16.63
C ALA A 389 12.05 10.83 -15.75
N ARG A 390 12.26 11.04 -14.44
CA ARG A 390 12.52 9.94 -13.48
C ARG A 390 11.30 9.03 -13.30
N ARG A 391 10.08 9.57 -13.22
CA ARG A 391 8.85 8.76 -13.14
C ARG A 391 8.72 7.83 -14.34
N THR A 392 9.09 8.30 -15.53
CA THR A 392 9.08 7.50 -16.76
C THR A 392 10.18 6.44 -16.74
N SER A 393 11.42 6.82 -16.39
CA SER A 393 12.55 5.88 -16.28
C SER A 393 12.31 4.78 -15.24
N ALA A 394 11.70 5.12 -14.10
CA ALA A 394 11.36 4.18 -13.03
C ALA A 394 10.31 3.14 -13.41
N ARG A 395 9.73 3.19 -14.62
CA ARG A 395 8.87 2.12 -15.13
C ARG A 395 9.68 0.91 -15.62
N ASN A 396 10.92 1.13 -16.04
CA ASN A 396 11.80 0.13 -16.66
C ASN A 396 12.97 -0.23 -15.75
N VAL A 397 12.67 -0.56 -14.49
CA VAL A 397 13.70 -0.87 -13.49
C VAL A 397 14.34 -2.22 -13.80
N ASP A 398 15.64 -2.23 -14.03
CA ASP A 398 16.43 -3.45 -14.20
C ASP A 398 16.68 -4.15 -12.86
N LEU A 399 16.12 -5.35 -12.69
CA LEU A 399 16.20 -6.14 -11.46
C LEU A 399 17.66 -6.38 -11.02
N GLY A 400 18.55 -6.70 -11.97
CA GLY A 400 19.95 -7.00 -11.68
C GLY A 400 20.72 -5.79 -11.15
N THR A 401 20.43 -4.59 -11.64
CA THR A 401 21.01 -3.34 -11.15
C THR A 401 20.56 -3.02 -9.73
N VAL A 402 19.27 -3.11 -9.43
CA VAL A 402 18.78 -2.82 -8.07
C VAL A 402 19.25 -3.86 -7.07
N GLN A 403 19.36 -5.13 -7.48
CA GLN A 403 19.91 -6.21 -6.65
C GLN A 403 21.35 -5.90 -6.21
N ARG A 404 22.22 -5.49 -7.14
CA ARG A 404 23.60 -5.09 -6.82
C ARG A 404 23.67 -3.92 -5.85
N LEU A 405 22.79 -2.93 -6.00
CA LEU A 405 22.70 -1.78 -5.09
C LEU A 405 22.30 -2.19 -3.67
N ALA A 406 21.31 -3.08 -3.54
CA ALA A 406 20.90 -3.61 -2.24
C ALA A 406 22.02 -4.43 -1.57
N GLU A 407 22.74 -5.24 -2.34
CA GLU A 407 23.89 -6.02 -1.86
C GLU A 407 25.08 -5.14 -1.44
N GLU A 408 25.31 -4.02 -2.13
CA GLU A 408 26.30 -3.03 -1.73
C GLU A 408 25.96 -2.36 -0.39
N GLU A 409 24.73 -1.87 -0.23
CA GLU A 409 24.29 -1.28 1.04
C GLU A 409 24.27 -2.31 2.19
N GLU A 410 23.96 -3.57 1.89
CA GLU A 410 24.06 -4.66 2.87
C GLU A 410 25.49 -4.89 3.33
N ARG A 411 26.46 -4.96 2.40
CA ARG A 411 27.89 -5.09 2.76
C ARG A 411 28.35 -3.95 3.66
N HIS A 412 27.89 -2.72 3.41
CA HIS A 412 28.18 -1.59 4.28
C HIS A 412 27.55 -1.74 5.67
N CYS A 413 26.31 -2.22 5.75
CA CYS A 413 25.66 -2.50 7.03
C CYS A 413 26.40 -3.57 7.84
N VAL A 414 26.82 -4.66 7.18
CA VAL A 414 27.62 -5.73 7.79
C VAL A 414 28.97 -5.19 8.30
N ALA A 415 29.62 -4.31 7.54
CA ALA A 415 30.87 -3.67 7.97
C ALA A 415 30.72 -2.79 9.23
N LEU A 416 29.51 -2.26 9.48
CA LEU A 416 29.15 -1.55 10.73
C LEU A 416 28.70 -2.50 11.86
N GLY A 417 28.82 -3.82 11.65
CA GLY A 417 28.37 -4.85 12.58
C GLY A 417 26.86 -4.89 12.75
N LEU A 418 26.09 -4.53 11.71
CA LEU A 418 24.64 -4.68 11.66
C LEU A 418 24.33 -6.00 10.94
N THR A 419 23.70 -6.95 11.63
CA THR A 419 23.40 -8.31 11.12
C THR A 419 21.92 -8.64 11.21
#